data_AF-A0A9X9YNG3-F1
#
_entry.id   AF-A0A9X9YNG3-F1
#
_cell.length_a   1.000
_cell.length_b   1.000
_cell.length_c   1.000
_cell.angle_alpha   90.00
_cell.angle_beta   90.00
_cell.angle_gamma   90.00
#
_symmetry.space_group_name_H-M   'P 1'
#
loop_
_entity.id
_entity.type
_entity.pdbx_description
1 polymer ?
#
loop_
_entity_poly.entity_id
_entity_poly.type
_entity_poly.pdbx_seq_one_letter_code
_entity_poly.pdbx_strand_id
1 'polypeptide(L)'
;MDIDELRDAEIQLHGLTKADGVYTFYHDETNNIRKLYIDDGRLNVAELKVFVLGGIVHEGAPRPIEIQSLREAMRIQKTAPEIKLEHVAKGNFLDVLRSRKLTTFLRWLIDNGLMIHYHELTIRCSCNTTSC
;
A
#
# COMPACT_ATOMS: atom_id res chain seq x y z
N MET A 1 22.60 22.01 8.25
CA MET A 1 21.81 21.98 7.01
C MET A 1 20.37 22.04 7.45
N ASP A 2 19.70 23.12 7.09
CA ASP A 2 18.29 23.28 7.38
C ASP A 2 17.49 22.27 6.53
N ILE A 3 16.56 21.56 7.16
CA ILE A 3 15.75 20.54 6.48
C ILE A 3 14.79 21.21 5.48
N ASP A 4 14.32 22.41 5.79
CA ASP A 4 13.40 23.14 4.91
C ASP A 4 14.13 23.65 3.67
N GLU A 5 15.37 24.13 3.80
CA GLU A 5 16.21 24.53 2.65
C GLU A 5 16.50 23.35 1.72
N LEU A 6 16.80 22.16 2.27
CA LEU A 6 17.01 20.95 1.48
C LEU A 6 15.73 20.52 0.76
N ARG A 7 14.60 20.56 1.47
CA ARG A 7 13.28 20.20 0.92
C ARG A 7 12.89 21.10 -0.24
N ASP A 8 13.06 22.42 -0.10
CA ASP A 8 12.69 23.38 -1.13
C ASP A 8 13.60 23.25 -2.37
N ALA A 9 14.89 22.98 -2.18
CA ALA A 9 15.82 22.70 -3.27
C ALA A 9 15.41 21.44 -4.06
N GLU A 10 15.02 20.36 -3.38
CA GLU A 10 14.53 19.13 -4.00
C GLU A 10 13.21 19.34 -4.76
N ILE A 11 12.26 20.10 -4.18
CA ILE A 11 11.00 20.47 -4.84
C ILE A 11 11.27 21.22 -6.14
N GLN A 12 12.18 22.20 -6.10
CA GLN A 12 12.52 23.01 -7.27
C GLN A 12 13.26 22.18 -8.33
N LEU A 13 14.24 21.36 -7.92
CA LEU A 13 15.05 20.54 -8.81
C LEU A 13 14.21 19.52 -9.59
N HIS A 14 13.24 18.90 -8.91
CA HIS A 14 12.38 17.86 -9.49
C HIS A 14 11.04 18.38 -10.00
N GLY A 15 10.77 19.69 -9.87
CA GLY A 15 9.51 20.30 -10.30
C GLY A 15 8.29 19.70 -9.58
N LEU A 16 8.45 19.32 -8.32
CA LEU A 16 7.39 18.65 -7.56
C LEU A 16 6.24 19.62 -7.31
N THR A 17 5.04 19.24 -7.74
CA THR A 17 3.82 19.99 -7.44
C THR A 17 3.11 19.36 -6.25
N LYS A 18 2.47 20.18 -5.40
CA LYS A 18 1.68 19.76 -4.24
C LYS A 18 2.48 19.15 -3.06
N ALA A 19 3.75 19.49 -2.93
CA ALA A 19 4.56 19.04 -1.78
C ALA A 19 4.01 19.49 -0.42
N ASP A 20 3.32 20.64 -0.38
CA ASP A 20 2.62 21.16 0.81
C ASP A 20 1.14 20.74 0.88
N GLY A 21 0.72 19.83 0.02
CA GLY A 21 -0.66 19.36 -0.01
C GLY A 21 -1.04 18.63 1.27
N VAL A 22 -2.28 18.84 1.73
CA VAL A 22 -2.84 18.06 2.83
C VAL A 22 -3.38 16.75 2.25
N TYR A 23 -2.95 15.63 2.80
CA TYR A 23 -3.36 14.30 2.37
C TYR A 23 -3.74 13.45 3.59
N THR A 24 -4.80 12.63 3.43
CA THR A 24 -5.19 11.65 4.44
C THR A 24 -4.91 10.24 3.90
N PHE A 25 -4.04 9.51 4.61
CA PHE A 25 -3.63 8.15 4.25
C PHE A 25 -4.35 7.10 5.09
N TYR A 26 -4.80 6.04 4.43
CA TYR A 26 -5.37 4.85 5.05
C TYR A 26 -4.53 3.65 4.64
N HIS A 27 -3.71 3.16 5.57
CA HIS A 27 -2.80 2.05 5.33
C HIS A 27 -3.39 0.72 5.82
N ASP A 28 -3.09 -0.34 5.08
CA ASP A 28 -3.27 -1.72 5.50
C ASP A 28 -1.92 -2.44 5.47
N GLU A 29 -1.62 -3.14 6.55
CA GLU A 29 -0.38 -3.92 6.71
C GLU A 29 -0.62 -5.35 6.22
N THR A 30 -0.62 -5.54 4.90
CA THR A 30 -0.79 -6.89 4.33
C THR A 30 0.56 -7.60 4.23
N ASN A 31 0.67 -8.79 4.87
CA ASN A 31 1.73 -9.79 4.64
C ASN A 31 3.11 -9.55 5.29
N ASN A 32 3.18 -8.77 6.37
CA ASN A 32 4.44 -8.51 7.08
C ASN A 32 4.84 -9.67 8.00
N ILE A 33 6.14 -10.01 8.01
CA ILE A 33 6.73 -10.95 8.97
C ILE A 33 6.56 -10.35 10.37
N ARG A 34 5.65 -10.91 11.18
CA ARG A 34 5.28 -10.36 12.51
C ARG A 34 6.45 -10.28 13.50
N LYS A 35 7.48 -11.12 13.34
CA LYS A 35 8.71 -11.15 14.15
C LYS A 35 9.89 -11.57 13.28
N LEU A 36 10.79 -10.62 13.01
CA LEU A 36 12.10 -10.88 12.42
C LEU A 36 13.12 -10.87 13.56
N TYR A 37 13.89 -11.94 13.72
CA TYR A 37 15.01 -11.95 14.66
C TYR A 37 16.20 -12.67 14.06
N ILE A 38 17.39 -12.26 14.52
CA ILE A 38 18.67 -12.84 14.13
C ILE A 38 19.12 -13.71 15.29
N ASP A 39 19.35 -14.99 15.02
CA ASP A 39 19.93 -15.94 15.96
C ASP A 39 21.16 -16.58 15.31
N ASP A 40 22.31 -16.49 15.96
CA ASP A 40 23.60 -17.01 15.46
C ASP A 40 23.93 -16.63 14.00
N GLY A 41 23.70 -15.35 13.63
CA GLY A 41 23.95 -14.84 12.28
C GLY A 41 22.95 -15.33 11.21
N ARG A 42 21.91 -16.06 11.60
CA ARG A 42 20.87 -16.59 10.71
C ARG A 42 19.54 -15.89 10.98
N LEU A 43 18.82 -15.62 9.89
CA LEU A 43 17.45 -15.12 9.97
C LEU A 43 16.50 -16.28 10.25
N ASN A 44 15.46 -16.03 11.02
CA ASN A 44 14.38 -16.97 11.26
C ASN A 44 13.49 -17.25 10.03
N VAL A 45 13.73 -16.53 8.92
CA VAL A 45 13.02 -16.67 7.64
C VAL A 45 14.01 -17.03 6.54
N ALA A 46 13.61 -17.98 5.67
CA ALA A 46 14.43 -18.41 4.53
C ALA A 46 14.64 -17.31 3.48
N GLU A 47 13.65 -16.43 3.34
CA GLU A 47 13.68 -15.29 2.44
C GLU A 47 13.13 -14.05 3.16
N LEU A 48 13.84 -12.93 3.06
CA LEU A 48 13.33 -11.63 3.47
C LEU A 48 12.20 -11.25 2.52
N LYS A 49 10.96 -11.38 2.97
CA LYS A 49 9.83 -10.84 2.24
C LYS A 49 9.88 -9.32 2.34
N VAL A 50 9.77 -8.70 1.18
CA VAL A 50 9.59 -7.26 1.04
C VAL A 50 8.40 -6.82 1.89
N PHE A 51 8.62 -5.88 2.81
CA PHE A 51 7.55 -5.30 3.61
C PHE A 51 6.82 -4.28 2.74
N VAL A 52 5.53 -4.50 2.50
CA VAL A 52 4.72 -3.61 1.67
C VAL A 52 3.70 -2.93 2.56
N LEU A 53 3.82 -1.61 2.71
CA LEU A 53 2.78 -0.79 3.30
C LEU A 53 1.87 -0.31 2.17
N GLY A 54 0.75 -0.99 1.98
CA GLY A 54 -0.25 -0.64 0.97
C GLY A 54 -1.37 0.21 1.57
N GLY A 55 -2.05 0.99 0.74
CA GLY A 55 -3.17 1.81 1.22
C GLY A 55 -3.84 2.64 0.15
N ILE A 56 -4.82 3.42 0.58
CA ILE A 56 -5.47 4.46 -0.22
C ILE A 56 -5.23 5.83 0.40
N VAL A 57 -5.19 6.86 -0.44
CA VAL A 57 -4.99 8.26 -0.02
C VAL A 57 -5.96 9.17 -0.75
N HIS A 58 -6.44 10.22 -0.08
CA HIS A 58 -7.13 11.33 -0.75
C HIS A 58 -6.55 12.68 -0.31
N GLU A 59 -6.78 13.69 -1.13
CA GLU A 59 -6.49 15.08 -0.80
C GLU A 59 -7.45 15.61 0.27
N GLY A 60 -6.95 16.49 1.14
CA GLY A 60 -7.70 17.17 2.19
C GLY A 60 -7.73 16.43 3.54
N ALA A 61 -8.47 17.04 4.47
CA ALA A 61 -8.70 16.51 5.80
C ALA A 61 -9.54 15.22 5.77
N PRO A 62 -9.46 14.39 6.84
CA PRO A 62 -10.18 13.12 6.90
C PRO A 62 -11.68 13.30 6.61
N ARG A 63 -12.20 12.46 5.71
CA ARG A 63 -13.62 12.45 5.35
C ARG A 63 -14.20 11.04 5.41
N PRO A 64 -15.51 10.89 5.62
CA PRO A 64 -16.15 9.59 5.46
C PRO A 64 -16.04 9.11 4.00
N ILE A 65 -15.78 7.82 3.84
CA ILE A 65 -15.69 7.14 2.54
C ILE A 65 -16.89 6.18 2.45
N GLU A 66 -17.77 6.42 1.46
CA GLU A 66 -19.00 5.65 1.28
C GLU A 66 -18.75 4.31 0.57
N ILE A 67 -18.54 3.27 1.36
CA ILE A 67 -18.21 1.91 0.88
C ILE A 67 -19.46 1.12 0.46
N GLN A 68 -20.67 1.55 0.84
CA GLN A 68 -21.88 0.78 0.58
C GLN A 68 -22.21 0.68 -0.92
N SER A 69 -22.00 1.76 -1.66
CA SER A 69 -22.13 1.77 -3.13
C SER A 69 -21.22 0.74 -3.80
N LEU A 70 -19.98 0.62 -3.31
CA LEU A 70 -19.00 -0.36 -3.78
C LEU A 70 -19.44 -1.79 -3.45
N ARG A 71 -19.94 -2.04 -2.23
CA ARG A 71 -20.44 -3.38 -1.83
C ARG A 71 -21.60 -3.84 -2.70
N GLU A 72 -22.53 -2.94 -2.98
CA GLU A 72 -23.67 -3.21 -3.86
C GLU A 72 -23.22 -3.49 -5.29
N ALA A 73 -22.32 -2.65 -5.84
CA ALA A 73 -21.76 -2.82 -7.18
C ALA A 73 -20.99 -4.15 -7.35
N MET A 74 -20.30 -4.61 -6.30
CA MET A 74 -19.57 -5.88 -6.31
C MET A 74 -20.39 -7.10 -5.86
N ARG A 75 -21.66 -6.89 -5.49
CA ARG A 75 -22.58 -7.90 -4.96
C ARG A 75 -22.02 -8.63 -3.73
N ILE A 76 -21.40 -7.89 -2.83
CA ILE A 76 -20.84 -8.42 -1.58
C ILE A 76 -21.93 -8.43 -0.51
N GLN A 77 -21.99 -9.52 0.27
CA GLN A 77 -22.95 -9.64 1.35
C GLN A 77 -22.73 -8.54 2.39
N LYS A 78 -23.83 -7.91 2.84
CA LYS A 78 -23.78 -6.82 3.85
C LYS A 78 -23.17 -7.26 5.18
N THR A 79 -23.20 -8.55 5.47
CA THR A 79 -22.67 -9.18 6.69
C THR A 79 -21.17 -9.42 6.66
N ALA A 80 -20.50 -9.33 5.51
CA ALA A 80 -19.06 -9.55 5.42
C ALA A 80 -18.30 -8.36 6.05
N PRO A 81 -17.50 -8.57 7.11
CA PRO A 81 -16.80 -7.47 7.79
C PRO A 81 -15.75 -6.81 6.87
N GLU A 82 -15.21 -7.55 5.91
CA GLU A 82 -14.11 -7.13 5.04
C GLU A 82 -14.35 -7.56 3.58
N ILE A 83 -13.86 -6.75 2.64
CA ILE A 83 -13.83 -7.07 1.21
C ILE A 83 -12.50 -7.73 0.89
N LYS A 84 -12.45 -9.06 0.99
CA LYS A 84 -11.26 -9.85 0.62
C LYS A 84 -11.14 -10.05 -0.90
N LEU A 85 -9.90 -10.16 -1.40
CA LEU A 85 -9.60 -10.41 -2.82
C LEU A 85 -10.35 -11.63 -3.38
N GLU A 86 -10.52 -12.68 -2.57
CA GLU A 86 -11.25 -13.91 -2.94
C GLU A 86 -12.71 -13.68 -3.38
N HIS A 87 -13.31 -12.56 -2.95
CA HIS A 87 -14.67 -12.14 -3.35
C HIS A 87 -14.68 -11.33 -4.66
N VAL A 88 -13.52 -10.77 -5.03
CA VAL A 88 -13.33 -9.87 -6.17
C VAL A 88 -12.83 -10.65 -7.39
N ALA A 89 -11.89 -11.57 -7.21
CA ALA A 89 -11.34 -12.37 -8.30
C ALA A 89 -10.84 -13.73 -7.82
N LYS A 90 -10.81 -14.69 -8.74
CA LYS A 90 -10.23 -16.02 -8.54
C LYS A 90 -9.36 -16.36 -9.75
N GLY A 91 -8.29 -17.12 -9.54
CA GLY A 91 -7.37 -17.55 -10.59
C GLY A 91 -5.99 -16.93 -10.46
N ASN A 92 -5.20 -17.04 -11.53
CA ASN A 92 -3.87 -16.47 -11.59
C ASN A 92 -3.91 -14.93 -11.77
N PHE A 93 -2.76 -14.27 -11.75
CA PHE A 93 -2.66 -12.81 -11.88
C PHE A 93 -3.40 -12.26 -13.13
N LEU A 94 -3.32 -12.94 -14.28
CA LEU A 94 -4.01 -12.50 -15.49
C LEU A 94 -5.53 -12.67 -15.38
N ASP A 95 -5.99 -13.71 -14.70
CA ASP A 95 -7.42 -13.92 -14.42
C ASP A 95 -7.96 -12.81 -13.51
N VAL A 96 -7.16 -12.40 -12.52
CA VAL A 96 -7.48 -11.28 -11.63
C VAL A 96 -7.60 -9.97 -12.40
N LEU A 97 -6.64 -9.66 -13.29
CA LEU A 97 -6.69 -8.46 -14.13
C LEU A 97 -7.90 -8.42 -15.08
N ARG A 98 -8.42 -9.59 -15.49
CA ARG A 98 -9.62 -9.70 -16.34
C ARG A 98 -10.93 -9.63 -15.54
N SER A 99 -10.88 -9.58 -14.21
CA SER A 99 -12.08 -9.53 -13.38
C SER A 99 -12.82 -8.21 -13.54
N ARG A 100 -14.10 -8.30 -13.94
CA ARG A 100 -14.99 -7.14 -13.97
C ARG A 100 -15.14 -6.48 -12.60
N LYS A 101 -15.11 -7.27 -11.51
CA LYS A 101 -15.22 -6.72 -10.16
C LYS A 101 -13.99 -5.91 -9.78
N LEU A 102 -12.79 -6.34 -10.21
CA LEU A 102 -11.57 -5.55 -10.01
C LEU A 102 -11.65 -4.23 -10.77
N THR A 103 -12.12 -4.25 -12.02
CA THR A 103 -12.36 -3.01 -12.77
C THR A 103 -13.37 -2.09 -12.05
N THR A 104 -14.47 -2.64 -11.53
CA THR A 104 -15.44 -1.86 -10.74
C THR A 104 -14.80 -1.23 -9.50
N PHE A 105 -13.97 -1.97 -8.77
CA PHE A 105 -13.25 -1.45 -7.62
C PHE A 105 -12.29 -0.31 -7.98
N LEU A 106 -11.47 -0.49 -9.02
CA LEU A 106 -10.52 0.54 -9.46
C LEU A 106 -11.23 1.80 -9.97
N ARG A 107 -12.37 1.65 -10.67
CA ARG A 107 -13.19 2.79 -11.09
C ARG A 107 -13.78 3.53 -9.90
N TRP A 108 -14.30 2.80 -8.91
CA TRP A 108 -14.81 3.41 -7.69
C TRP A 108 -13.75 4.23 -6.95
N LEU A 109 -12.48 3.79 -6.93
CA LEU A 109 -11.39 4.60 -6.36
C LEU A 109 -11.24 5.93 -7.09
N ILE A 110 -11.19 5.90 -8.43
CA ILE A 110 -11.06 7.09 -9.27
C ILE A 110 -12.25 8.04 -9.05
N ASP A 111 -13.47 7.51 -9.07
CA ASP A 111 -14.71 8.28 -8.91
C ASP A 111 -14.80 8.96 -7.53
N ASN A 112 -14.13 8.40 -6.52
CA ASN A 112 -14.04 8.97 -5.18
C ASN A 112 -12.80 9.85 -4.97
N GLY A 113 -11.97 10.08 -5.98
CA GLY A 113 -10.72 10.83 -5.84
C GLY A 113 -9.72 10.15 -4.90
N LEU A 114 -9.76 8.82 -4.84
CA LEU A 114 -8.83 8.00 -4.07
C LEU A 114 -7.68 7.56 -4.96
N MET A 115 -6.45 7.64 -4.44
CA MET A 115 -5.24 7.14 -5.08
C MET A 115 -4.73 5.93 -4.32
N ILE A 116 -4.11 4.99 -5.04
CA ILE A 116 -3.41 3.86 -4.41
C ILE A 116 -2.02 4.34 -4.04
N HIS A 117 -1.66 4.16 -2.77
CA HIS A 117 -0.31 4.39 -2.28
C HIS A 117 0.28 3.07 -1.84
N TYR A 118 1.50 2.76 -2.28
CA TYR A 118 2.25 1.63 -1.78
C TYR A 118 3.68 2.06 -1.49
N HIS A 119 4.22 1.58 -0.37
CA HIS A 119 5.61 1.79 -0.02
C HIS A 119 6.29 0.44 0.18
N GLU A 120 7.39 0.25 -0.54
CA GLU A 120 8.18 -0.97 -0.53
C GLU A 120 9.41 -0.79 0.36
N LEU A 121 9.47 -1.54 1.47
CA LEU A 121 10.61 -1.55 2.37
C LEU A 121 11.38 -2.85 2.17
N THR A 122 12.53 -2.73 1.48
CA THR A 122 13.50 -3.81 1.38
C THR A 122 14.48 -3.72 2.55
N ILE A 123 14.47 -4.73 3.42
CA ILE A 123 15.49 -4.88 4.46
C ILE A 123 16.68 -5.60 3.83
N ARG A 124 17.87 -5.00 3.86
CA ARG A 124 19.14 -5.69 3.54
C ARG A 124 19.92 -5.91 4.83
N CYS A 125 20.25 -7.16 5.12
CA CYS A 125 21.33 -7.49 6.06
C CYS A 125 22.66 -7.45 5.31
N SER A 126 23.50 -6.47 5.62
CA SER A 126 24.92 -6.53 5.27
C SER A 126 25.66 -7.27 6.39
N CYS A 127 26.00 -8.54 6.19
CA CYS A 127 27.05 -9.17 6.98
C CYS A 127 28.38 -8.59 6.53
N ASN A 128 29.10 -7.92 7.43
CA ASN A 128 30.52 -7.66 7.21
C ASN A 128 31.22 -9.01 7.22
N THR A 129 31.81 -9.38 6.09
CA THR A 129 32.59 -10.62 5.94
C THR A 129 33.87 -10.52 6.78
N THR A 130 33.77 -10.85 8.06
CA THR A 130 34.92 -11.26 8.86
C THR A 130 34.48 -12.35 9.85
N SER A 131 34.80 -13.59 9.50
CA SER A 131 34.59 -14.86 10.22
C SER A 131 33.19 -15.49 10.09
N CYS A 132 33.12 -16.45 9.16
CA CYS A 132 32.28 -17.64 9.33
C CYS A 132 32.83 -18.53 10.44
#